data_AF-A0A2N2SG01-F1
#
_entry.id   AF-A0A2N2SG01-F1
#
_cell.length_a   1.000
_cell.length_b   1.000
_cell.length_c   1.000
_cell.angle_alpha   90.00
_cell.angle_beta   90.00
_cell.angle_gamma   90.00
#
_symmetry.space_group_name_H-M   'P 1'
#
loop_
_entity.id
_entity.type
_entity.pdbx_description
1 polymer ?
#
loop_
_entity_poly.entity_id
_entity_poly.type
_entity_poly.pdbx_seq_one_letter_code
_entity_poly.pdbx_strand_id
1 'polypeptide(L)'
;MRSKFSVRKALSTVQYNKSQQGAVLLEALIAVLIFSMGILALVGLQAAMVKNTSDAKYRAEASFIAQQKLGDIWVGGIALADHEVEEEDVSVYLPSGKRTVDVAADRVVTITVTWQVPGEDIHSYSTSARVEGI
;
A
#
# COMPACT_ATOMS: atom_id res chain seq x y z
N MET A 1 -28.87 -3.14 92.34
CA MET A 1 -27.71 -3.34 91.44
C MET A 1 -28.21 -3.89 90.11
N ARG A 2 -28.50 -3.02 89.12
CA ARG A 2 -28.70 -3.41 87.71
C ARG A 2 -28.12 -2.33 86.80
N SER A 3 -27.35 -2.83 85.85
CA SER A 3 -26.35 -2.18 85.00
C SER A 3 -26.88 -1.03 84.15
N LYS A 4 -26.06 0.03 84.04
CA LYS A 4 -26.19 1.10 83.05
C LYS A 4 -25.81 0.55 81.67
N PHE A 5 -26.79 0.24 80.82
CA PHE A 5 -26.54 0.01 79.40
C PHE A 5 -26.56 1.35 78.66
N SER A 6 -25.37 1.83 78.32
CA SER A 6 -25.17 3.02 77.50
C SER A 6 -25.45 2.67 76.02
N VAL A 7 -26.64 3.02 75.52
CA VAL A 7 -27.01 2.85 74.09
C VAL A 7 -26.50 4.02 73.25
N ARG A 8 -25.38 4.62 73.63
CA ARG A 8 -24.71 5.62 72.78
C ARG A 8 -23.71 4.88 71.91
N LYS A 9 -23.87 5.04 70.59
CA LYS A 9 -22.86 4.85 69.54
C LYS A 9 -23.04 3.62 68.65
N ALA A 10 -24.09 3.66 67.83
CA ALA A 10 -24.05 3.09 66.48
C ALA A 10 -24.71 4.08 65.52
N LEU A 11 -24.18 5.30 65.44
CA LEU A 11 -24.45 6.19 64.32
C LEU A 11 -23.67 5.61 63.14
N SER A 12 -24.36 4.84 62.29
CA SER A 12 -23.87 4.50 60.95
C SER A 12 -23.83 5.77 60.12
N THR A 13 -22.72 6.50 60.20
CA THR A 13 -22.36 7.47 59.17
C THR A 13 -22.13 6.69 57.89
N VAL A 14 -23.17 6.58 57.07
CA VAL A 14 -23.03 6.29 55.64
C VAL A 14 -22.14 7.38 55.08
N GLN A 15 -20.87 7.03 54.87
CA GLN A 15 -19.90 7.91 54.25
C GLN A 15 -20.29 8.01 52.78
N TYR A 16 -21.07 9.04 52.42
CA TYR A 16 -21.32 9.39 51.03
C TYR A 16 -19.99 9.79 50.42
N ASN A 17 -19.39 8.85 49.70
CA ASN A 17 -18.23 9.12 48.87
C ASN A 17 -18.66 10.20 47.88
N LYS A 18 -18.10 11.42 47.99
CA LYS A 18 -18.44 12.51 47.07
C LYS A 18 -18.02 12.06 45.68
N SER A 19 -18.98 11.65 44.85
CA SER A 19 -18.74 11.38 43.44
C SER A 19 -18.17 12.64 42.82
N GLN A 20 -16.95 12.59 42.32
CA GLN A 20 -16.36 13.70 41.57
C GLN A 20 -17.27 14.04 40.39
N GLN A 21 -17.94 15.19 40.49
CA GLN A 21 -18.74 15.77 39.43
C GLN A 21 -18.08 17.08 39.05
N GLY A 22 -17.35 17.08 37.93
CA GLY A 22 -16.67 18.29 37.44
C GLY A 22 -15.73 18.09 36.26
N ALA A 23 -15.23 16.86 36.02
CA ALA A 23 -14.26 16.59 34.95
C ALA A 23 -14.86 16.02 33.65
N VAL A 24 -16.16 15.66 33.63
CA VAL A 24 -16.78 14.90 32.52
C VAL A 24 -16.63 15.58 31.16
N LEU A 25 -16.75 16.91 31.09
CA LEU A 25 -16.60 17.65 29.83
C LEU A 25 -15.15 17.64 29.33
N LEU A 26 -14.18 17.73 30.25
CA LEU A 26 -12.76 17.64 29.92
C LEU A 26 -12.39 16.22 29.49
N GLU A 27 -12.90 15.20 30.18
CA GLU A 27 -12.73 13.79 29.82
C GLU A 27 -13.29 13.50 28.43
N ALA A 28 -14.49 14.00 28.11
CA ALA A 28 -15.08 13.87 26.78
C ALA A 28 -14.26 14.59 25.70
N LEU A 29 -13.75 15.79 25.98
CA LEU A 29 -12.92 16.54 25.03
C LEU A 29 -11.59 15.83 24.76
N ILE A 30 -10.95 15.28 25.80
CA ILE A 30 -9.73 14.48 25.67
C ILE A 30 -10.01 13.19 24.89
N ALA A 31 -11.12 12.51 25.16
CA ALA A 31 -11.52 11.32 24.43
C ALA A 31 -11.76 11.61 22.94
N VAL A 32 -12.48 12.69 22.61
CA VAL A 32 -12.70 13.13 21.22
C VAL A 32 -11.39 13.53 20.55
N LEU A 33 -10.48 14.21 21.25
CA LEU A 33 -9.17 14.58 20.73
C LEU A 33 -8.34 13.34 20.35
N ILE A 34 -8.19 12.39 21.28
CA ILE A 34 -7.42 11.16 21.05
C ILE A 34 -8.08 10.32 19.94
N PHE A 35 -9.41 10.21 19.96
CA PHE A 35 -10.16 9.49 18.94
C PHE A 35 -9.98 10.11 17.54
N SER A 36 -10.00 11.44 17.45
CA SER A 36 -9.77 12.17 16.20
C SER A 36 -8.35 11.96 15.67
N MET A 37 -7.33 11.94 16.54
CA MET A 37 -5.96 11.57 16.15
C MET A 37 -5.90 10.13 15.62
N GLY A 38 -6.65 9.20 16.24
CA GLY A 38 -6.76 7.83 15.77
C GLY A 38 -7.33 7.72 14.35
N ILE A 39 -8.39 8.47 14.03
CA ILE A 39 -8.97 8.50 12.68
C ILE A 39 -7.96 9.05 11.67
N LEU A 40 -7.27 10.15 11.98
CA LEU A 40 -6.26 10.72 11.09
C LEU A 40 -5.14 9.73 10.79
N ALA A 41 -4.65 9.01 11.81
CA ALA A 41 -3.64 7.96 11.63
C ALA A 41 -4.13 6.84 10.71
N LEU A 42 -5.38 6.37 10.88
CA LEU A 42 -5.98 5.35 10.03
C LEU A 42 -6.17 5.81 8.59
N VAL A 43 -6.56 7.08 8.37
CA VAL A 43 -6.69 7.65 7.02
C VAL A 43 -5.32 7.75 6.34
N GLY A 44 -4.27 8.17 7.08
CA GLY A 44 -2.91 8.19 6.56
C GLY A 44 -2.41 6.81 6.13
N LEU A 45 -2.68 5.78 6.94
CA LEU A 45 -2.36 4.40 6.59
C LEU A 45 -3.15 3.93 5.35
N GLN A 46 -4.45 4.25 5.28
CA GLN A 46 -5.26 3.92 4.11
C GLN A 46 -4.73 4.57 2.83
N ALA A 47 -4.38 5.85 2.87
CA ALA A 47 -3.79 6.54 1.73
C ALA A 47 -2.48 5.87 1.27
N ALA A 48 -1.60 5.53 2.22
CA ALA A 48 -0.34 4.83 1.93
C ALA A 48 -0.58 3.43 1.32
N MET A 49 -1.55 2.68 1.85
CA MET A 49 -1.90 1.36 1.31
C MET A 49 -2.46 1.45 -0.12
N VAL A 50 -3.30 2.44 -0.40
CA VAL A 50 -3.85 2.67 -1.75
C VAL A 50 -2.74 2.99 -2.76
N LYS A 51 -1.78 3.86 -2.39
CA LYS A 51 -0.60 4.13 -3.23
C LYS A 51 0.20 2.86 -3.47
N ASN A 52 0.57 2.14 -2.41
CA ASN A 52 1.37 0.91 -2.54
C ASN A 52 0.68 -0.16 -3.39
N THR A 53 -0.65 -0.29 -3.29
CA THR A 53 -1.43 -1.23 -4.11
C THR A 53 -1.42 -0.81 -5.57
N SER A 54 -1.56 0.49 -5.86
CA SER A 54 -1.51 1.02 -7.23
C SER A 54 -0.11 0.82 -7.84
N ASP A 55 0.95 1.12 -7.10
CA ASP A 55 2.33 0.92 -7.55
C ASP A 55 2.63 -0.56 -7.82
N ALA A 56 2.15 -1.45 -6.94
CA ALA A 56 2.28 -2.90 -7.15
C ALA A 56 1.52 -3.38 -8.39
N LYS A 57 0.33 -2.82 -8.65
CA LYS A 57 -0.45 -3.11 -9.86
C LYS A 57 0.32 -2.71 -11.12
N TYR A 58 0.85 -1.50 -11.20
CA TYR A 58 1.61 -1.06 -12.37
C TYR A 58 2.87 -1.91 -12.60
N ARG A 59 3.59 -2.30 -11.54
CA ARG A 59 4.71 -3.23 -11.66
C ARG A 59 4.29 -4.61 -12.18
N ALA A 60 3.14 -5.11 -11.75
CA ALA A 60 2.60 -6.38 -12.23
C ALA A 60 2.18 -6.30 -13.70
N GLU A 61 1.53 -5.21 -14.11
CA GLU A 61 1.16 -4.95 -15.51
C GLU A 61 2.39 -4.82 -16.40
N ALA A 62 3.43 -4.08 -15.97
CA ALA A 62 4.69 -3.97 -16.70
C ALA A 62 5.39 -5.32 -16.87
N SER A 63 5.43 -6.13 -15.81
CA SER A 63 5.94 -7.50 -15.86
C SER A 63 5.16 -8.35 -16.86
N PHE A 64 3.82 -8.29 -16.81
CA PHE A 64 2.96 -9.04 -17.71
C PHE A 64 3.20 -8.65 -19.18
N ILE A 65 3.27 -7.35 -19.50
CA ILE A 65 3.53 -6.84 -20.85
C ILE A 65 4.88 -7.34 -21.37
N ALA A 66 5.91 -7.32 -20.53
CA ALA A 66 7.24 -7.77 -20.90
C ALA A 66 7.27 -9.29 -21.15
N GLN A 67 6.67 -10.07 -20.25
CA GLN A 67 6.61 -11.53 -20.35
C GLN A 67 5.78 -12.00 -21.54
N GLN A 68 4.66 -11.33 -21.82
CA GLN A 68 3.84 -11.62 -23.00
C GLN A 68 4.67 -11.42 -24.28
N LYS A 69 5.35 -10.29 -24.41
CA LYS A 69 6.20 -10.02 -25.57
C LYS A 69 7.36 -11.01 -25.68
N LEU A 70 7.96 -11.40 -24.56
CA LEU A 70 9.02 -12.40 -24.55
C LEU A 70 8.52 -13.76 -25.06
N GLY A 71 7.32 -14.16 -24.62
CA GLY A 71 6.65 -15.36 -25.10
C GLY A 71 6.32 -15.31 -26.59
N ASP A 72 5.85 -14.16 -27.07
CA ASP A 72 5.58 -13.94 -28.50
C ASP A 72 6.84 -14.09 -29.34
N ILE A 73 7.99 -13.59 -28.87
CA ILE A 73 9.28 -13.74 -29.56
C ILE A 73 9.77 -15.19 -29.52
N TRP A 74 9.53 -15.90 -28.42
CA TRP A 74 9.91 -17.31 -28.29
C TRP A 74 9.15 -18.21 -29.28
N VAL A 75 7.87 -17.95 -29.49
CA VAL A 75 7.01 -18.72 -30.41
C VAL A 75 7.06 -18.16 -31.84
N GLY A 76 7.56 -16.94 -32.02
CA GLY A 76 7.65 -16.25 -33.30
C GLY A 76 8.54 -17.01 -34.29
N GLY A 77 8.00 -17.30 -35.48
CA GLY A 77 8.73 -17.95 -36.56
C GLY A 77 9.53 -16.99 -37.46
N ILE A 78 9.71 -15.73 -37.04
CA ILE A 78 10.45 -14.70 -37.78
C ILE A 78 11.83 -14.48 -37.17
N ALA A 79 12.69 -13.72 -37.85
CA ALA A 79 14.03 -13.46 -37.34
C ALA A 79 13.96 -12.61 -36.06
N LEU A 80 14.83 -12.88 -35.08
CA LEU A 80 14.86 -12.13 -33.82
C LEU A 80 15.04 -10.62 -34.02
N ALA A 81 15.85 -10.23 -35.01
CA ALA A 81 16.07 -8.83 -35.36
C ALA A 81 14.78 -8.11 -35.82
N ASP A 82 13.81 -8.83 -36.37
CA ASP A 82 12.53 -8.25 -36.80
C ASP A 82 11.62 -7.89 -35.60
N HIS A 83 11.98 -8.34 -34.40
CA HIS A 83 11.27 -8.02 -33.16
C HIS A 83 11.86 -6.82 -32.41
N GLU A 84 13.00 -6.28 -32.84
CA GLU A 84 13.58 -5.08 -32.24
C GLU A 84 12.63 -3.89 -32.39
N VAL A 85 12.38 -3.21 -31.28
CA VAL A 85 11.54 -2.02 -31.24
C VAL A 85 12.15 -1.03 -30.28
N GLU A 86 12.50 0.16 -30.77
CA GLU A 86 13.08 1.22 -29.94
C GLU A 86 12.07 1.79 -28.96
N GLU A 87 10.83 2.02 -29.39
CA GLU A 87 9.78 2.54 -28.52
C GLU A 87 8.38 2.18 -29.03
N GLU A 88 7.71 1.26 -28.35
CA GLU A 88 6.32 0.91 -28.57
C GLU A 88 5.43 1.53 -27.50
N ASP A 89 4.33 2.14 -27.92
CA ASP A 89 3.38 2.72 -26.97
C ASP A 89 2.55 1.63 -26.28
N VAL A 90 2.65 1.55 -24.96
CA VAL A 90 1.84 0.68 -24.10
C VAL A 90 1.03 1.50 -23.10
N SER A 91 0.73 2.75 -23.46
CA SER A 91 0.00 3.72 -22.65
C SER A 91 -1.43 3.28 -22.31
N VAL A 92 -1.97 2.30 -23.04
CA VAL A 92 -3.28 1.70 -22.78
C VAL A 92 -3.31 0.92 -21.45
N TYR A 93 -2.15 0.41 -21.00
CA TYR A 93 -2.02 -0.37 -19.77
C TYR A 93 -1.31 0.40 -18.66
N LEU A 94 -0.35 1.25 -19.01
CA LEU A 94 0.50 1.94 -18.05
C LEU A 94 0.52 3.46 -18.29
N PRO A 95 0.49 4.30 -17.25
CA PRO A 95 0.62 5.75 -17.40
C PRO A 95 1.93 6.13 -18.12
N SER A 96 1.82 6.81 -19.28
CA SER A 96 2.98 7.14 -20.14
C SER A 96 3.87 5.94 -20.47
N GLY A 97 3.27 4.74 -20.55
CA GLY A 97 4.01 3.49 -20.67
C GLY A 97 4.64 3.28 -22.03
N LYS A 98 5.93 2.90 -22.07
CA LYS A 98 6.66 2.52 -23.29
C LYS A 98 7.30 1.16 -23.13
N ARG A 99 7.41 0.41 -24.23
CA ARG A 99 8.13 -0.86 -24.30
C ARG A 99 9.24 -0.77 -25.34
N THR A 100 10.42 -1.28 -24.99
CA THR A 100 11.54 -1.46 -25.89
C THR A 100 11.92 -2.93 -25.95
N VAL A 101 12.39 -3.36 -27.11
CA VAL A 101 12.91 -4.72 -27.35
C VAL A 101 14.26 -4.58 -28.01
N ASP A 102 15.29 -5.07 -27.33
CA ASP A 102 16.68 -5.08 -27.79
C ASP A 102 17.14 -6.52 -27.98
N VAL A 103 17.79 -6.82 -29.11
CA VAL A 103 18.35 -8.16 -29.38
C VAL A 103 19.87 -8.06 -29.42
N ALA A 104 20.50 -8.54 -28.35
CA ALA A 104 21.94 -8.55 -28.21
C ALA A 104 22.58 -9.77 -28.91
N ALA A 105 23.92 -9.83 -28.86
CA ALA A 105 24.69 -11.01 -29.27
C ALA A 105 24.22 -12.28 -28.51
N ASP A 106 24.50 -13.45 -29.09
CA ASP A 106 24.08 -14.75 -28.55
C ASP A 106 22.55 -14.91 -28.37
N ARG A 107 21.75 -14.23 -29.21
CA ARG A 107 20.28 -14.34 -29.24
C ARG A 107 19.61 -13.98 -27.92
N VAL A 108 20.21 -13.05 -27.16
CA VAL A 108 19.65 -12.56 -25.90
C VAL A 108 18.70 -11.40 -26.20
N VAL A 109 17.43 -11.60 -25.92
CA VAL A 109 16.38 -10.60 -26.07
C VAL A 109 16.16 -9.93 -24.72
N THR A 110 16.26 -8.61 -24.67
CA THR A 110 15.96 -7.79 -23.50
C THR A 110 14.75 -6.92 -23.77
N ILE A 111 13.73 -7.06 -22.94
CA ILE A 111 12.50 -6.28 -23.03
C ILE A 111 12.45 -5.36 -21.82
N THR A 112 12.41 -4.06 -22.09
CA THR A 112 12.28 -3.02 -21.07
C THR A 112 10.92 -2.36 -21.19
N VAL A 113 10.21 -2.26 -20.08
CA VAL A 113 8.94 -1.53 -19.98
C VAL A 113 9.13 -0.37 -19.00
N THR A 114 8.90 0.84 -19.47
CA THR A 114 8.96 2.06 -18.65
C THR A 114 7.56 2.64 -18.47
N TRP A 115 7.32 3.28 -17.34
CA TRP A 115 6.08 4.01 -17.09
C TRP A 115 6.34 5.15 -16.11
N GLN A 116 5.46 6.15 -16.12
CA GLN A 116 5.55 7.29 -15.21
C GLN A 116 4.17 7.69 -14.73
N VAL A 117 3.95 7.56 -13.42
CA VAL A 117 2.78 8.13 -12.76
C VAL A 117 2.94 9.66 -12.71
N PRO A 118 1.89 10.45 -12.99
CA PRO A 118 1.98 11.90 -12.96
C PRO A 118 2.52 12.42 -11.61
N GLY A 119 3.64 13.14 -11.64
CA GLY A 119 4.29 13.69 -10.45
C GLY A 119 5.26 12.73 -9.73
N GLU A 120 5.52 11.54 -10.28
CA GLU A 120 6.53 10.60 -9.78
C GLU A 120 7.69 10.45 -10.78
N ASP A 121 8.80 9.90 -10.32
CA ASP A 121 9.94 9.54 -11.16
C ASP A 121 9.57 8.41 -12.14
N ILE A 122 10.34 8.31 -13.22
CA ILE A 122 10.17 7.25 -14.21
C ILE A 122 10.51 5.89 -13.56
N HIS A 123 9.62 4.93 -13.75
CA HIS A 123 9.80 3.55 -13.35
C HIS A 123 10.20 2.69 -14.54
N SER A 124 10.88 1.58 -14.25
CA SER A 124 11.30 0.61 -15.25
C SER A 124 11.20 -0.82 -14.73
N TYR A 125 10.83 -1.73 -15.62
CA TYR A 125 10.90 -3.17 -15.43
C TYR A 125 11.59 -3.77 -16.65
N SER A 126 12.57 -4.65 -16.43
CA SER A 126 13.29 -5.32 -17.51
C SER A 126 13.29 -6.82 -17.30
N THR A 127 13.14 -7.55 -18.39
CA THR A 127 13.32 -9.01 -18.43
C THR A 127 14.17 -9.38 -19.64
N SER A 128 15.00 -10.41 -19.49
CA SER A 128 15.86 -10.89 -20.56
C SER A 128 15.81 -12.40 -20.63
N ALA A 129 15.83 -12.95 -21.84
CA ALA A 129 16.05 -14.38 -22.03
C ALA A 129 16.84 -14.64 -23.32
N ARG A 130 17.50 -15.80 -23.35
CA ARG A 130 18.14 -16.32 -24.55
C ARG A 130 17.15 -17.18 -25.30
N VAL A 131 16.92 -16.86 -26.57
CA VAL A 131 15.99 -17.61 -27.43
C VAL A 131 16.78 -18.61 -28.26
N GLU A 132 16.70 -19.87 -27.86
CA GLU A 132 17.35 -21.01 -28.53
C GLU A 132 16.35 -21.79 -29.37
N GLY A 133 16.72 -22.11 -30.61
CA GLY A 133 15.93 -22.98 -31.48
C GLY A 133 14.77 -22.27 -32.17
N ILE A 134 15.03 -21.85 -33.40
CA ILE A 134 14.04 -21.79 -34.50
C ILE A 134 14.78 -22.28 -35.73
#